data_AF-A0A0M2HBP4-F1
#
_entry.id   AF-A0A0M2HBP4-F1
#
_cell.length_a   1.000
_cell.length_b   1.000
_cell.length_c   1.000
_cell.angle_alpha   90.00
_cell.angle_beta   90.00
_cell.angle_gamma   90.00
#
_symmetry.space_group_name_H-M   'P 1'
#
loop_
_entity.id
_entity.type
_entity.pdbx_description
1 polymer ?
#
loop_
_entity_poly.entity_id
_entity_poly.type
_entity_poly.pdbx_seq_one_letter_code
_entity_poly.pdbx_strand_id
1 'polypeptide(L)' 'MKTKRLARTPSRLPRRGHVLVTVSVVDENGFTSQYETVEVPVGALRDGVAAIHLAAVDAAAEADSRSA' A
#
# COMPACT_ATOMS: atom_id res chain seq x y z
N MET A 1 10.68 24.68 6.28
CA MET A 1 9.93 24.25 5.07
C MET A 1 10.20 22.77 4.85
N LYS A 2 9.22 21.88 5.11
CA LYS A 2 9.35 20.43 4.85
C LYS A 2 9.28 20.24 3.33
N THR A 3 10.42 19.97 2.70
CA THR A 3 10.49 19.64 1.28
C THR A 3 9.76 18.32 1.06
N LYS A 4 8.52 18.40 0.56
CA LYS A 4 7.83 17.24 -0.02
C LYS A 4 8.67 16.81 -1.21
N ARG A 5 9.56 15.83 -0.99
CA ARG A 5 10.35 15.19 -2.04
C ARG A 5 9.32 14.57 -2.96
N LEU A 6 9.04 15.21 -4.10
CA LEU A 6 8.19 14.63 -5.13
C LEU A 6 8.86 13.31 -5.51
N ALA A 7 8.22 12.20 -5.15
CA ALA A 7 8.68 10.87 -5.47
C ALA A 7 8.94 10.85 -6.97
N ARG A 8 10.18 10.50 -7.35
CA ARG A 8 10.65 10.53 -8.72
C ARG A 8 9.74 9.60 -9.51
N THR A 9 8.83 10.15 -10.34
CA THR A 9 7.96 9.34 -11.17
C THR A 9 8.87 8.45 -12.03
N PRO A 10 8.78 7.11 -11.91
CA PRO A 10 9.65 6.23 -12.67
C PRO A 10 9.38 6.49 -14.15
N SER A 11 10.39 6.98 -14.88
CA SER A 11 10.30 7.36 -16.30
C SER A 11 10.16 6.15 -17.23
N ARG A 12 9.92 4.96 -16.68
CA ARG A 12 9.88 3.67 -17.39
C ARG A 12 8.47 3.12 -17.32
N LEU A 13 7.93 2.69 -18.46
CA LEU A 13 6.67 1.97 -18.51
C LEU A 13 6.84 0.56 -17.91
N PRO A 14 5.83 0.02 -17.22
CA PRO A 14 5.83 -1.38 -16.79
C PRO A 14 5.92 -2.32 -17.99
N ARG A 15 6.50 -3.50 -17.77
CA ARG A 15 6.44 -4.62 -18.73
C ARG A 15 4.99 -5.04 -18.93
N ARG A 16 4.70 -5.70 -20.05
CA ARG A 16 3.37 -6.27 -20.31
C ARG A 16 2.94 -7.18 -19.16
N GLY A 17 1.72 -6.99 -18.66
CA GLY A 17 1.17 -7.74 -17.54
C GLY A 17 1.73 -7.38 -16.15
N HIS A 18 2.55 -6.33 -16.07
CA HIS A 18 3.12 -5.82 -14.82
C HIS A 18 2.65 -4.39 -14.53
N VAL A 19 2.86 -3.95 -13.29
CA VAL A 19 2.54 -2.63 -12.77
C VAL A 19 3.66 -2.13 -11.87
N LEU A 20 3.85 -0.82 -11.83
CA LEU A 20 4.74 -0.17 -10.87
C LEU A 20 3.93 0.19 -9.63
N VAL A 21 4.40 -0.26 -8.46
CA VAL A 21 3.70 -0.12 -7.19
C VAL A 21 4.58 0.62 -6.22
N THR A 22 4.00 1.60 -5.55
CA THR A 22 4.62 2.36 -4.47
C THR A 22 3.76 2.14 -3.24
N VAL A 23 4.36 1.63 -2.16
CA VAL A 23 3.65 1.39 -0.90
C VAL A 23 3.87 2.58 0.02
N SER A 24 2.79 3.12 0.58
CA SER A 24 2.84 4.12 1.65
C SER A 24 2.10 3.58 2.86
N VAL A 25 2.76 3.58 4.01
CA VAL A 25 2.17 3.17 5.30
C VAL A 25 2.01 4.42 6.15
N VAL A 26 0.85 4.58 6.76
CA VAL A 26 0.56 5.62 7.75
C VAL A 26 0.32 4.91 9.08
N ASP A 27 1.07 5.27 10.10
CA ASP A 27 0.90 4.72 11.45
C ASP A 27 -0.13 5.52 12.27
N GLU A 28 -0.40 5.04 13.50
CA GLU A 28 -1.31 5.68 14.45
C GLU A 28 -0.91 7.10 14.84
N ASN A 29 0.39 7.43 14.72
CA ASN A 29 0.94 8.74 15.03
C ASN A 29 0.89 9.69 13.83
N GLY A 30 0.39 9.22 12.68
CA GLY A 30 0.33 9.96 11.43
C GLY A 30 1.66 10.06 10.68
N PHE A 31 2.68 9.29 11.07
CA PHE A 31 3.92 9.22 10.30
C PHE A 31 3.70 8.41 9.04
N THR A 32 4.13 8.98 7.90
CA THR A 32 4.05 8.31 6.59
C THR A 32 5.42 7.77 6.19
N SER A 33 5.49 6.46 5.99
CA SER A 33 6.65 5.77 5.43
C SER A 33 6.36 5.37 3.99
N GLN A 34 7.17 5.87 3.05
CA GLN A 34 7.07 5.54 1.64
C GLN A 34 8.20 4.61 1.23
N TYR A 35 7.85 3.47 0.65
CA TYR A 35 8.80 2.47 0.16
C TYR A 35 9.19 2.75 -1.29
N GLU A 36 10.28 2.12 -1.73
CA GLU A 36 10.75 2.20 -3.11
C GLU A 36 9.71 1.62 -4.08
N THR A 37 9.61 2.21 -5.27
CA THR A 37 8.74 1.70 -6.31
C THR A 37 9.26 0.38 -6.86
N VAL A 38 8.41 -0.65 -6.86
CA VAL A 38 8.72 -1.98 -7.37
C VAL A 38 7.83 -2.34 -8.55
N GLU A 39 8.34 -3.17 -9.46
CA GLU A 39 7.56 -3.72 -10.58
C GLU A 39 7.03 -5.11 -10.21
N VAL A 40 5.72 -5.33 -10.31
CA VAL A 40 5.07 -6.60 -9.92
C VAL A 40 4.05 -7.06 -10.97
N PRO A 41 3.76 -8.37 -11.08
CA PRO A 41 2.65 -8.86 -11.90
C PRO A 41 1.30 -8.31 -11.44
N VAL A 42 0.39 -8.03 -12.37
CA VAL A 42 -0.96 -7.51 -12.06
C VAL A 42 -1.73 -8.46 -11.12
N GLY A 43 -1.61 -9.77 -11.32
CA GLY A 43 -2.25 -10.78 -10.46
C GLY A 43 -1.79 -10.67 -9.01
N ALA A 44 -0.47 -10.61 -8.80
CA ALA A 44 0.11 -10.49 -7.46
C ALA A 44 -0.32 -9.21 -6.73
N LEU A 45 -0.46 -8.08 -7.46
CA LEU A 45 -1.01 -6.87 -6.87
C LEU A 45 -2.47 -7.08 -6.41
N ARG A 46 -3.31 -7.71 -7.23
CA ARG A 46 -4.71 -7.97 -6.90
C ARG A 46 -4.84 -8.86 -5.67
N ASP A 47 -4.07 -9.94 -5.62
CA ASP A 47 -4.08 -10.88 -4.49
C ASP A 47 -3.62 -10.20 -3.21
N GLY A 48 -2.54 -9.40 -3.28
CA GLY A 48 -2.06 -8.62 -2.13
C GLY A 48 -3.07 -7.59 -1.62
N VAL A 49 -3.73 -6.87 -2.53
CA VAL A 49 -4.78 -5.90 -2.15
C VAL A 49 -5.98 -6.63 -1.52
N ALA A 50 -6.38 -7.78 -2.06
CA ALA A 50 -7.46 -8.58 -1.49
C ALA A 50 -7.11 -9.06 -0.07
N ALA A 51 -5.88 -9.55 0.15
CA ALA A 51 -5.42 -9.96 1.48
C ALA A 51 -5.45 -8.80 2.49
N ILE A 52 -5.05 -7.59 2.08
CA ILE A 52 -5.12 -6.38 2.92
C ILE A 52 -6.58 -6.06 3.29
N HIS A 53 -7.51 -6.14 2.33
CA HIS A 53 -8.92 -5.88 2.59
C HIS A 53 -9.52 -6.89 3.57
N LEU A 54 -9.22 -8.18 3.40
CA LEU A 54 -9.68 -9.22 4.32
C LEU A 54 -9.14 -8.99 5.74
N ALA A 55 -7.84 -8.73 5.89
CA ALA A 55 -7.25 -8.44 7.19
C ALA A 55 -7.86 -7.19 7.86
N ALA A 56 -8.24 -6.17 7.07
CA ALA A 56 -8.90 -4.98 7.59
C ALA A 56 -10.31 -5.27 8.12
N VAL A 57 -11.06 -6.14 7.44
CA VAL A 57 -12.39 -6.58 7.90
C VAL A 57 -12.27 -7.36 9.21
N ASP A 58 -11.33 -8.30 9.29
CA ASP A 58 -11.09 -9.09 10.51
C ASP A 58 -10.70 -8.18 11.68
N ALA A 59 -9.80 -7.21 11.45
CA ALA A 59 -9.40 -6.24 12.46
C ALA A 59 -10.58 -5.37 12.95
N ALA A 60 -11.50 -5.00 12.06
CA ALA A 60 -12.70 -4.25 12.43
C ALA A 60 -13.68 -5.09 13.27
N ALA A 61 -13.88 -6.36 12.93
CA ALA A 61 -14.71 -7.27 13.72
C ALA A 61 -14.14 -7.52 15.13
N GLU A 62 -12.81 -7.66 15.23
CA GLU A 62 -12.09 -7.77 16.50
C GLU A 62 -12.16 -6.49 17.35
N ALA A 63 -12.30 -5.31 16.72
CA ALA A 63 -12.48 -4.06 17.43
C ALA A 63 -13.92 -3.91 17.97
N ASP A 64 -14.92 -4.29 17.17
CA ASP A 64 -16.34 -4.24 17.56
C ASP A 64 -16.64 -5.17 18.75
N SER A 65 -16.16 -6.41 18.69
CA SER A 65 -16.29 -7.40 19.77
C SER A 65 -15.59 -7.01 21.07
N ARG A 66 -14.53 -6.18 21.03
CA ARG A 66 -13.86 -5.62 22.23
C ARG A 66 -14.59 -4.42 22.82
N SER A 67 -15.54 -3.84 22.10
CA SER A 67 -16.31 -2.66 22.53
C SER A 67 -17.70 -2.99 23.09
N ALA A 68 -18.12 -4.26 22.99
CA ALA A 68 -19.38 -4.80 23.51
C ALA A 68 -19.22 -5.45 24.90
#